data_AF-A0A8T2ZL02-F1
#
_entry.id   AF-A0A8T2ZL02-F1
#
_cell.length_a   1.000
_cell.length_b   1.000
_cell.length_c   1.000
_cell.angle_alpha   90.00
_cell.angle_beta   90.00
_cell.angle_gamma   90.00
#
_symmetry.space_group_name_H-M   'P 1'
#
loop_
_entity.id
_entity.type
_entity.pdbx_description
1 polymer ?
#
loop_
_entity_poly.entity_id
_entity_poly.type
_entity_poly.pdbx_seq_one_letter_code
_entity_poly.pdbx_strand_id
1 'polypeptide(L)' 'MSRERGKDIAEGSIENQQPATPSRYESQKRRDWNTFGQYLKNQRPPVPLSQCNSNHVLDFLRYLDQFGKTK' A
#
# COMPACT_ATOMS: atom_id res chain seq x y z
N MET A 1 46.07 -2.73 42.47
CA MET A 1 45.13 -1.81 41.80
C MET A 1 44.10 -2.68 41.07
N SER A 2 42.91 -2.83 41.65
CA SER A 2 41.61 -2.40 41.08
C SER A 2 41.22 -3.18 39.81
N ARG A 3 40.40 -4.24 39.95
CA ARG A 3 38.91 -4.27 39.96
C ARG A 3 38.31 -4.26 38.54
N GLU A 4 37.61 -5.36 38.25
CA GLU A 4 36.56 -5.60 37.24
C GLU A 4 35.94 -4.38 36.55
N ARG A 5 35.71 -4.52 35.24
CA ARG A 5 34.48 -4.02 34.62
C ARG A 5 34.09 -4.90 33.44
N GLY A 6 33.12 -5.79 33.68
CA GLY A 6 32.27 -6.29 32.62
C GLY A 6 31.22 -5.26 32.20
N LYS A 7 30.46 -5.63 31.17
CA LYS A 7 29.14 -5.14 30.77
C LYS A 7 29.07 -3.94 29.82
N ASP A 8 28.85 -4.28 28.55
CA ASP A 8 27.98 -3.50 27.65
C ASP A 8 27.06 -4.49 26.90
N ILE A 9 25.99 -4.86 27.60
CA ILE A 9 24.75 -5.38 27.00
C ILE A 9 23.92 -4.16 26.59
N ALA A 10 23.33 -4.25 25.40
CA ALA A 10 22.19 -3.50 24.88
C ALA A 10 22.39 -2.04 24.45
N GLU A 11 22.39 -1.84 23.13
CA GLU A 11 21.46 -0.94 22.42
C GLU A 11 21.37 -1.54 21.00
N GLY A 12 20.31 -2.24 20.60
CA GLY A 12 18.95 -1.73 20.70
C GLY A 12 18.80 -0.51 19.80
N SER A 13 19.33 -0.55 18.57
CA SER A 13 19.04 0.45 17.55
C SER A 13 17.55 0.40 17.24
N ILE A 14 16.77 1.13 18.03
CA ILE A 14 15.43 1.57 17.66
C ILE A 14 15.68 2.52 16.49
N GLU A 15 15.67 1.93 15.30
CA GLU A 15 15.61 2.67 14.06
C GLU A 15 14.37 3.56 14.18
N ASN A 16 14.65 4.86 14.22
CA ASN A 16 13.72 5.95 14.42
C ASN A 16 12.53 5.77 13.45
N GLN A 17 11.43 5.16 13.92
CA GLN A 17 10.18 5.00 13.19
C GLN A 17 9.47 6.35 13.07
N GLN A 18 10.12 7.31 12.42
CA GLN A 18 9.40 8.28 11.61
C GLN A 18 8.62 7.43 10.60
N PRO A 19 7.28 7.55 10.47
CA PRO A 19 6.57 6.86 9.41
C PRO A 19 7.20 7.34 8.10
N ALA A 20 8.05 6.50 7.50
CA ALA A 20 8.69 6.79 6.23
C ALA A 20 7.55 7.16 5.30
N THR A 21 7.58 8.40 4.82
CA THR A 21 6.53 8.88 3.93
C THR A 21 6.45 7.88 2.78
N PRO A 22 5.29 7.24 2.57
CA PRO A 22 5.20 6.15 1.62
C PRO A 22 5.67 6.67 0.29
N SER A 23 6.59 5.93 -0.34
CA SER A 23 7.10 6.29 -1.66
C SER A 23 5.93 6.65 -2.57
N ARG A 24 6.14 7.61 -3.48
CA ARG A 24 5.11 8.02 -4.45
C ARG A 24 4.43 6.80 -5.10
N TYR A 25 5.21 5.75 -5.37
CA TYR A 25 4.72 4.49 -5.90
C TYR A 25 3.77 3.74 -4.95
N GLU A 26 4.10 3.65 -3.66
CA GLU A 26 3.23 3.00 -2.66
C GLU A 26 1.94 3.77 -2.45
N SER A 27 2.05 5.10 -2.34
CA SER A 27 0.89 5.99 -2.23
C SER A 27 -0.04 5.85 -3.43
N GLN A 28 0.53 5.72 -4.64
CA GLN A 28 -0.22 5.50 -5.87
C GLN A 28 -0.97 4.16 -5.82
N LYS A 29 -0.27 3.07 -5.52
CA LYS A 29 -0.87 1.73 -5.39
C LYS A 29 -2.02 1.70 -4.37
N ARG A 30 -1.86 2.38 -3.23
CA ARG A 30 -2.91 2.46 -2.20
C ARG A 30 -4.14 3.21 -2.69
N ARG A 31 -3.95 4.31 -3.43
CA ARG A 31 -5.06 5.05 -4.05
C ARG A 31 -5.77 4.19 -5.10
N ASP A 32 -5.02 3.55 -5.99
CA ASP A 32 -5.58 2.70 -7.04
C ASP A 32 -6.36 1.53 -6.44
N TRP A 33 -5.86 0.92 -5.37
CA TRP A 33 -6.55 -0.14 -4.64
C TRP A 33 -7.88 0.32 -4.03
N ASN A 34 -7.89 1.49 -3.37
CA ASN A 34 -9.12 2.05 -2.82
C ASN A 34 -10.14 2.36 -3.92
N THR A 35 -9.69 2.92 -5.05
CA THR A 35 -10.54 3.17 -6.21
C THR A 35 -11.07 1.86 -6.80
N PHE A 36 -10.25 0.81 -6.88
CA PHE A 36 -10.68 -0.50 -7.36
C PHE A 36 -11.77 -1.12 -6.49
N GLY A 37 -11.62 -1.05 -5.16
CA GLY A 37 -12.64 -1.52 -4.22
C GLY A 37 -13.96 -0.77 -4.38
N GLN A 38 -13.91 0.55 -4.63
CA GLN A 38 -15.10 1.34 -4.90
C GLN A 38 -15.70 1.02 -6.28
N TYR A 39 -14.87 0.81 -7.30
CA TYR A 39 -15.27 0.40 -8.64
C TYR A 39 -16.08 -0.90 -8.59
N LEU A 40 -15.61 -1.91 -7.85
CA LEU A 40 -16.33 -3.18 -7.67
C LEU A 40 -17.68 -3.01 -6.96
N LYS A 41 -17.77 -2.14 -5.95
CA LYS A 41 -19.02 -1.83 -5.25
C LYS A 41 -20.03 -1.09 -6.13
N ASN A 42 -19.54 -0.29 -7.07
CA ASN A 42 -20.38 0.47 -8.00
C ASN A 42 -20.89 -0.36 -9.18
N GLN A 43 -20.40 -1.60 -9.35
CA GLN A 43 -20.94 -2.53 -10.33
C GLN A 43 -22.42 -2.83 -10.06
N ARG A 44 -23.16 -3.18 -11.11
CA ARG A 44 -24.56 -3.60 -11.01
C ARG A 44 -24.70 -4.98 -11.66
N PRO A 45 -24.75 -6.06 -10.88
CA PRO A 45 -24.76 -6.14 -9.40
C PRO A 45 -23.40 -5.85 -8.74
N PRO A 46 -23.36 -5.42 -7.45
CA PRO A 46 -22.09 -5.18 -6.74
C PRO A 46 -21.25 -6.46 -6.65
N VAL A 47 -19.95 -6.34 -6.95
CA VAL A 47 -19.04 -7.48 -6.97
C VAL A 47 -18.19 -7.48 -5.70
N PRO A 48 -18.29 -8.49 -4.82
CA PRO A 48 -17.37 -8.61 -3.69
C PRO A 48 -15.96 -8.98 -4.18
N LEU A 49 -14.92 -8.53 -3.47
CA LEU A 49 -13.52 -8.82 -3.83
C LEU A 49 -13.23 -10.33 -3.99
N SER A 50 -13.94 -11.19 -3.25
CA SER A 50 -13.82 -12.65 -3.37
C SER A 50 -14.38 -13.22 -4.68
N GLN A 51 -15.28 -12.51 -5.35
CA GLN A 51 -15.86 -12.90 -6.65
C GLN A 51 -15.30 -12.05 -7.81
N CYS A 52 -14.27 -11.24 -7.54
CA CYS A 52 -13.55 -10.50 -8.55
C CYS A 52 -12.87 -11.48 -9.53
N ASN A 53 -13.37 -11.52 -10.76
CA ASN A 53 -12.69 -12.16 -11.88
C ASN A 53 -11.75 -11.20 -12.65
N SER A 54 -10.96 -11.75 -13.57
CA SER A 54 -9.99 -11.01 -14.38
C SER A 54 -10.63 -9.93 -15.27
N ASN A 55 -11.89 -10.09 -15.69
CA ASN A 55 -12.57 -9.06 -16.50
C ASN A 55 -12.74 -7.75 -15.72
N HIS A 56 -13.10 -7.80 -14.43
CA HIS A 56 -13.22 -6.59 -13.63
C HIS A 56 -11.88 -5.85 -13.50
N VAL A 57 -10.77 -6.59 -13.46
CA VAL A 57 -9.43 -5.99 -13.45
C VAL A 57 -9.15 -5.31 -14.79
N LEU A 58 -9.44 -5.96 -15.91
CA LEU A 58 -9.23 -5.38 -17.25
C LEU A 58 -10.09 -4.13 -17.49
N ASP A 59 -11.37 -4.17 -17.11
CA ASP A 59 -12.25 -3.01 -17.24
C ASP A 59 -11.82 -1.88 -16.30
N PHE A 60 -11.30 -2.19 -15.12
CA PHE A 60 -10.71 -1.18 -14.24
C PHE A 60 -9.44 -0.55 -14.84
N LEU A 61 -8.56 -1.33 -15.48
CA LEU A 61 -7.39 -0.79 -16.18
C LEU A 61 -7.80 0.13 -17.34
N ARG A 62 -8.84 -0.24 -18.10
CA ARG A 62 -9.42 0.64 -19.13
C ARG A 62 -9.99 1.92 -18.52
N TYR A 63 -10.64 1.82 -17.37
CA TYR A 63 -11.15 2.97 -16.62
C TYR A 63 -10.01 3.88 -16.15
N LEU A 64 -8.90 3.33 -15.65
CA LEU A 64 -7.71 4.11 -15.30
C LEU A 64 -7.10 4.84 -16.50
N ASP A 65 -7.09 4.22 -17.68
CA ASP A 65 -6.62 4.86 -18.92
C ASP A 65 -7.46 6.11 -19.26
N GLN A 66 -8.75 6.15 -18.92
CA GLN A 66 -9.60 7.34 -19.11
C GLN A 66 -9.15 8.53 -18.26
N PHE A 67 -8.59 8.28 -17.06
CA PHE A 67 -8.03 9.33 -16.20
C PHE A 67 -6.57 9.65 -16.54
N GLY A 68 -5.85 8.72 -17.18
CA GLY A 68 -4.51 8.95 -17.73
C GLY A 68 -4.50 9.88 -18.94
N LYS A 69 -5.66 10.07 -19.60
CA LYS A 69 -5.87 11.05 -20.68
C LYS A 69 -6.23 12.45 -20.17
N THR A 70 -5.56 12.91 -19.14
CA THR A 70 -5.39 14.35 -18.97
C THR A 70 -4.12 14.76 -19.71
N LYS A 71 -4.28 15.71 -20.64
CA LYS A 71 -3.25 16.48 -21.33
C LYS A 71 -1.95 16.68 -20.54
#